data_AF-A0A972BV83-F1
#
_entry.id   AF-A0A972BV83-F1
#
_cell.length_a   1.000
_cell.length_b   1.000
_cell.length_c   1.000
_cell.angle_alpha   90.00
_cell.angle_beta   90.00
_cell.angle_gamma   90.00
#
_symmetry.space_group_name_H-M   'P 1'
#
loop_
_entity.id
_entity.type
_entity.pdbx_description
1 polymer ?
#
loop_
_entity_poly.entity_id
_entity_poly.type
_entity_poly.pdbx_seq_one_letter_code
_entity_poly.pdbx_strand_id
1 'polypeptide(L)'
;MWCAKAKSKLANNSGKSLRVLLTLLLFVLFWFSLAAMPALAMPLYSCEITGTGVERPISLTLAELEELEQYEHVYSAINTYPTKQWYTARGVKLRELLALAGLKEEATLIRFYSRDGYDVTFTVKELLADKRYYFPGLKENHPSDGSVPGSPDGAEVVESILALVSAEGSNSPDHMNAKDSPQLVFGQRAVTEQISTLFVKNVNKIEVLTSEPEKWDKPRISIPDGSTLPPGTELILENKNSDVDKIYYTTDGSTPTVNSPMFNWSASRWWPLRGDLDKVNSPIKITEDMVVGENVVVIKAKTIGPGKEDSDVVTFTFTLDPEAVDPSLEPGGPPTGVFLDRTEITLPIGSAFQLEAIVEPFNAVNKKVIWRSSNNSVATVDTRGLVTVVGQGTAIITVETVEGNYTATCVINSSSGEKEEQIREERPTIDVKPEEEHPQEQKTAEPANTNDTENPGPKGRQERLAKVEELPVNAVEGMDGQAENPASRVQVFEVSVFGPSPLIQKENLDLYAWLIILFLLLSGAGKKYMEYVKE
;
A
#
# COMPACT_ATOMS: atom_id res chain seq x y z
N MET A 1 5.28 -84.36 -38.52
CA MET A 1 5.68 -83.22 -37.65
C MET A 1 4.45 -82.51 -37.06
N TRP A 2 3.56 -83.21 -36.33
CA TRP A 2 2.25 -82.64 -35.91
C TRP A 2 2.18 -82.18 -34.44
N CYS A 3 2.97 -82.75 -33.53
CA CYS A 3 2.92 -82.41 -32.10
C CYS A 3 3.49 -81.01 -31.73
N ALA A 4 4.17 -80.33 -32.66
CA ALA A 4 4.81 -79.04 -32.39
C ALA A 4 3.85 -77.84 -32.32
N LYS A 5 2.72 -77.88 -33.07
CA LYS A 5 1.78 -76.73 -33.15
C LYS A 5 0.81 -76.61 -31.97
N ALA A 6 0.71 -77.62 -31.11
CA ALA A 6 -0.18 -77.59 -29.94
C ALA A 6 0.41 -76.79 -28.76
N LYS A 7 1.69 -77.00 -28.42
CA LYS A 7 2.31 -76.41 -27.21
C LYS A 7 2.45 -74.88 -27.27
N SER A 8 2.69 -74.28 -28.44
CA SER A 8 2.84 -72.82 -28.56
C SER A 8 1.53 -72.03 -28.42
N LYS A 9 0.37 -72.64 -28.74
CA LYS A 9 -0.94 -71.97 -28.59
C LYS A 9 -1.37 -71.84 -27.12
N LEU A 10 -1.02 -72.81 -26.28
CA LEU A 10 -1.34 -72.78 -24.84
C LEU A 10 -0.49 -71.74 -24.09
N ALA A 11 0.83 -71.71 -24.31
CA ALA A 11 1.73 -70.77 -23.65
C ALA A 11 1.46 -69.29 -23.99
N ASN A 12 0.95 -68.99 -25.19
CA ASN A 12 0.66 -67.61 -25.62
C ASN A 12 -0.70 -67.09 -25.11
N ASN A 13 -1.60 -67.98 -24.66
CA ASN A 13 -2.86 -67.56 -24.02
C ASN A 13 -2.71 -67.34 -22.51
N SER A 14 -1.92 -68.15 -21.80
CA SER A 14 -1.69 -67.97 -20.35
C SER A 14 -1.00 -66.63 -20.05
N GLY A 15 0.04 -66.27 -20.81
CA GLY A 15 0.74 -64.98 -20.64
C GLY A 15 -0.15 -63.76 -20.95
N LYS A 16 -1.13 -63.88 -21.85
CA LYS A 16 -2.11 -62.82 -22.11
C LYS A 16 -3.18 -62.73 -21.02
N SER A 17 -3.73 -63.86 -20.60
CA SER A 17 -4.70 -63.93 -19.50
C SER A 17 -4.11 -63.38 -18.20
N LEU A 18 -2.87 -63.73 -17.89
CA LEU A 18 -2.17 -63.24 -16.70
C LEU A 18 -1.90 -61.73 -16.76
N ARG A 19 -1.54 -61.18 -17.94
CA ARG A 19 -1.37 -59.74 -18.12
C ARG A 19 -2.70 -58.98 -17.98
N VAL A 20 -3.78 -59.47 -18.58
CA VAL A 20 -5.13 -58.87 -18.46
C VAL A 20 -5.62 -58.92 -17.01
N LEU A 21 -5.42 -60.05 -16.33
CA LEU A 21 -5.78 -60.19 -14.91
C LEU A 21 -4.94 -59.25 -14.02
N LEU A 22 -3.63 -59.10 -14.30
CA LEU A 22 -2.76 -58.20 -13.55
C LEU A 22 -3.10 -56.73 -13.81
N THR A 23 -3.44 -56.33 -15.04
CA THR A 23 -3.91 -54.96 -15.30
C THR A 23 -5.28 -54.70 -14.70
N LEU A 24 -6.20 -55.67 -14.67
CA LEU A 24 -7.47 -55.55 -13.94
C LEU A 24 -7.22 -55.43 -12.43
N LEU A 25 -6.32 -56.23 -11.86
CA LEU A 25 -5.96 -56.15 -10.44
C LEU A 25 -5.34 -54.79 -10.11
N LEU A 26 -4.44 -54.27 -10.95
CA LEU A 26 -3.86 -52.93 -10.80
C LEU A 26 -4.91 -51.82 -10.96
N PHE A 27 -5.88 -51.96 -11.87
CA PHE A 27 -6.96 -50.98 -12.06
C PHE A 27 -7.92 -50.97 -10.86
N VAL A 28 -8.23 -52.15 -10.31
CA VAL A 28 -9.04 -52.30 -9.08
C VAL A 28 -8.28 -51.78 -7.86
N LEU A 29 -6.99 -52.06 -7.72
CA LEU A 29 -6.15 -51.50 -6.64
C LEU A 29 -6.03 -49.97 -6.77
N PHE A 30 -5.92 -49.44 -7.98
CA PHE A 30 -5.92 -47.99 -8.24
C PHE A 30 -7.25 -47.35 -7.81
N TRP A 31 -8.40 -47.94 -8.20
CA TRP A 31 -9.72 -47.48 -7.76
C TRP A 31 -9.93 -47.60 -6.25
N PHE A 32 -9.50 -48.69 -5.61
CA PHE A 32 -9.54 -48.82 -4.15
C PHE A 32 -8.59 -47.86 -3.44
N SER A 33 -7.48 -47.44 -4.06
CA SER A 33 -6.59 -46.41 -3.50
C SER A 33 -7.16 -44.99 -3.58
N LEU A 34 -8.04 -44.71 -4.56
CA LEU A 34 -8.82 -43.46 -4.59
C LEU A 34 -9.93 -43.43 -3.54
N ALA A 35 -10.50 -44.59 -3.18
CA ALA A 35 -11.62 -44.70 -2.24
C ALA A 35 -11.25 -44.42 -0.76
N ALA A 36 -9.97 -44.21 -0.45
CA ALA A 36 -9.47 -43.97 0.91
C ALA A 36 -8.35 -42.91 0.97
N MET A 37 -8.35 -41.94 0.06
CA MET A 37 -7.78 -40.64 0.42
C MET A 37 -8.65 -40.06 1.55
N PRO A 38 -8.09 -39.58 2.68
CA PRO A 38 -8.86 -38.68 3.53
C PRO A 38 -9.27 -37.50 2.65
N ALA A 39 -10.51 -37.04 2.77
CA ALA A 39 -10.88 -35.78 2.16
C ALA A 39 -9.93 -34.72 2.73
N LEU A 40 -9.03 -34.22 1.88
CA LEU A 40 -8.09 -33.17 2.23
C LEU A 40 -8.96 -31.95 2.49
N ALA A 41 -9.29 -31.71 3.77
CA ALA A 41 -10.17 -30.65 4.17
C ALA A 41 -9.57 -29.35 3.62
N MET A 42 -10.24 -28.75 2.64
CA MET A 42 -9.80 -27.48 2.09
C MET A 42 -9.65 -26.53 3.28
N PRO A 43 -8.51 -25.84 3.44
CA PRO A 43 -8.22 -25.06 4.65
C PRO A 43 -9.39 -24.12 4.88
N LEU A 44 -10.12 -24.35 5.98
CA LEU A 44 -11.42 -23.75 6.21
C LEU A 44 -11.22 -22.23 6.21
N TYR A 45 -11.82 -21.55 5.23
CA TYR A 45 -11.61 -20.11 5.12
C TYR A 45 -12.08 -19.43 6.39
N SER A 46 -11.20 -18.62 6.97
CA SER A 46 -11.48 -17.75 8.09
C SER A 46 -11.05 -16.31 7.77
N CYS A 47 -11.88 -15.34 8.18
CA CYS A 47 -11.48 -13.95 8.31
C CYS A 47 -11.15 -13.68 9.78
N GLU A 48 -9.91 -13.32 10.07
CA GLU A 48 -9.51 -12.80 11.38
C GLU A 48 -9.86 -11.31 11.48
N ILE A 49 -10.30 -10.86 12.67
CA ILE A 49 -10.48 -9.44 12.99
C ILE A 49 -9.73 -9.15 14.29
N THR A 50 -8.70 -8.31 14.21
CA THR A 50 -7.68 -8.13 15.27
C THR A 50 -7.27 -6.67 15.44
N GLY A 51 -6.28 -6.42 16.31
CA GLY A 51 -5.62 -5.12 16.45
C GLY A 51 -6.01 -4.37 17.74
N THR A 52 -5.42 -3.19 17.96
CA THR A 52 -5.64 -2.41 19.19
C THR A 52 -7.01 -1.73 19.24
N GLY A 53 -7.64 -1.47 18.08
CA GLY A 53 -8.92 -0.78 17.94
C GLY A 53 -10.16 -1.67 18.09
N VAL A 54 -9.99 -2.93 18.51
CA VAL A 54 -11.09 -3.84 18.88
C VAL A 54 -10.95 -4.30 20.33
N GLU A 55 -12.08 -4.52 21.01
CA GLU A 55 -12.13 -5.07 22.38
C GLU A 55 -11.66 -6.51 22.44
N ARG A 56 -12.10 -7.34 21.47
CA ARG A 56 -11.81 -8.77 21.42
C ARG A 56 -11.47 -9.21 19.99
N PRO A 57 -10.31 -9.82 19.75
CA PRO A 57 -10.04 -10.50 18.48
C PRO A 57 -11.07 -11.60 18.24
N ILE A 58 -11.54 -11.73 16.99
CA ILE A 58 -12.42 -12.82 16.54
C ILE A 58 -11.89 -13.44 15.25
N SER A 59 -12.33 -14.65 14.95
CA SER A 59 -12.12 -15.31 13.66
C SER A 59 -13.45 -15.91 13.22
N LEU A 60 -13.86 -15.64 11.98
CA LEU A 60 -15.15 -16.03 11.43
C LEU A 60 -14.93 -16.87 10.17
N THR A 61 -15.52 -18.07 10.14
CA THR A 61 -15.47 -18.95 8.97
C THR A 61 -16.37 -18.44 7.83
N LEU A 62 -16.19 -18.94 6.61
CA LEU A 62 -17.07 -18.57 5.49
C LEU A 62 -18.55 -18.81 5.81
N ALA A 63 -18.87 -19.97 6.42
CA ALA A 63 -20.25 -20.31 6.79
C ALA A 63 -20.81 -19.35 7.85
N GLU A 64 -20.01 -18.94 8.84
CA GLU A 64 -20.44 -17.94 9.83
C GLU A 64 -20.65 -16.56 9.20
N LEU A 65 -19.91 -16.20 8.15
CA LEU A 65 -20.16 -14.97 7.38
C LEU A 65 -21.40 -15.07 6.48
N GLU A 66 -21.73 -16.26 5.97
CA GLU A 66 -22.93 -16.51 5.14
C GLU A 66 -24.24 -16.46 5.96
N GLU A 67 -24.20 -16.83 7.25
CA GLU A 67 -25.34 -16.76 8.19
C GLU A 67 -25.58 -15.35 8.79
N LEU A 68 -24.68 -14.38 8.57
CA LEU A 68 -24.89 -12.97 8.98
C LEU A 68 -25.82 -12.22 8.00
N GLU A 69 -26.30 -11.05 8.40
CA GLU A 69 -27.18 -10.23 7.54
C GLU A 69 -26.45 -9.81 6.24
N GLN A 70 -26.98 -10.27 5.11
CA GLN A 70 -26.42 -10.00 3.79
C GLN A 70 -27.00 -8.70 3.22
N TYR A 71 -26.13 -7.72 2.98
CA TYR A 71 -26.41 -6.51 2.21
C TYR A 71 -26.01 -6.73 0.74
N GLU A 72 -26.85 -6.32 -0.20
CA GLU A 72 -26.58 -6.38 -1.65
C GLU A 72 -26.78 -5.01 -2.29
N HIS A 73 -25.87 -4.58 -3.15
CA HIS A 73 -26.04 -3.35 -3.95
C HIS A 73 -25.22 -3.37 -5.25
N VAL A 74 -25.56 -2.44 -6.15
CA VAL A 74 -24.68 -2.01 -7.23
C VAL A 74 -23.83 -0.83 -6.76
N TYR A 75 -22.54 -0.86 -7.08
CA TYR A 75 -21.56 0.16 -6.77
C TYR A 75 -21.03 0.79 -8.05
N SER A 76 -20.81 2.10 -7.99
CA SER A 76 -20.15 2.91 -9.01
C SER A 76 -18.70 3.03 -8.61
N ALA A 77 -17.77 2.72 -9.52
CA ALA A 77 -16.35 2.85 -9.23
C ALA A 77 -15.56 3.35 -10.45
N ILE A 78 -14.48 4.09 -10.19
CA ILE A 78 -13.44 4.40 -11.17
C ILE A 78 -12.13 3.74 -10.70
N ASN A 79 -11.35 3.15 -11.61
CA ASN A 79 -9.99 2.64 -11.32
C ASN A 79 -8.92 3.71 -11.59
N THR A 80 -7.63 3.43 -11.32
CA THR A 80 -6.55 4.41 -11.55
C THR A 80 -5.98 4.48 -12.98
N TYR A 81 -6.50 3.67 -13.92
CA TYR A 81 -6.35 3.86 -15.37
C TYR A 81 -7.68 4.43 -15.89
N PRO A 82 -8.04 5.65 -15.47
CA PRO A 82 -9.41 6.15 -15.24
C PRO A 82 -10.51 5.42 -16.05
N THR A 83 -11.01 4.31 -15.51
CA THR A 83 -12.07 3.50 -16.14
C THR A 83 -13.23 3.31 -15.19
N LYS A 84 -14.42 3.73 -15.62
CA LYS A 84 -15.72 3.57 -14.96
C LYS A 84 -16.18 2.11 -15.03
N GLN A 85 -16.42 1.52 -13.88
CA GLN A 85 -16.92 0.16 -13.71
C GLN A 85 -18.21 0.19 -12.90
N TRP A 86 -19.12 -0.74 -13.20
CA TRP A 86 -20.13 -1.17 -12.24
C TRP A 86 -19.56 -2.35 -11.44
N TYR A 87 -19.94 -2.45 -10.18
CA TYR A 87 -19.68 -3.63 -9.35
C TYR A 87 -20.98 -4.02 -8.64
N THR A 88 -21.58 -5.16 -8.96
CA THR A 88 -22.62 -5.73 -8.09
C THR A 88 -21.93 -6.55 -7.01
N ALA A 89 -22.33 -6.41 -5.75
CA ALA A 89 -21.74 -7.18 -4.65
C ALA A 89 -22.76 -7.47 -3.54
N ARG A 90 -22.65 -8.66 -2.94
CA ARG A 90 -23.43 -9.08 -1.75
C ARG A 90 -22.50 -9.63 -0.67
N GLY A 91 -22.72 -9.20 0.58
CA GLY A 91 -21.98 -9.68 1.75
C GLY A 91 -22.35 -8.93 3.03
N VAL A 92 -21.51 -9.08 4.06
CA VAL A 92 -21.77 -8.53 5.41
C VAL A 92 -21.36 -7.06 5.48
N LYS A 93 -22.17 -6.21 6.14
CA LYS A 93 -21.82 -4.79 6.35
C LYS A 93 -20.59 -4.68 7.26
N LEU A 94 -19.59 -3.90 6.84
CA LEU A 94 -18.32 -3.75 7.56
C LEU A 94 -18.53 -3.21 8.99
N ARG A 95 -19.52 -2.32 9.19
CA ARG A 95 -19.93 -1.81 10.51
C ARG A 95 -20.33 -2.93 11.47
N GLU A 96 -21.21 -3.81 11.02
CA GLU A 96 -21.75 -4.92 11.81
C GLU A 96 -20.68 -5.97 12.07
N LEU A 97 -19.89 -6.28 11.04
CA LEU A 97 -18.75 -7.20 11.12
C LEU A 97 -17.70 -6.74 12.15
N LEU A 98 -17.37 -5.44 12.20
CA LEU A 98 -16.45 -4.87 13.19
C LEU A 98 -17.09 -4.71 14.57
N ALA A 99 -18.40 -4.45 14.66
CA ALA A 99 -19.13 -4.41 15.92
C ALA A 99 -19.12 -5.77 16.64
N LEU A 100 -19.08 -6.90 15.92
CA LEU A 100 -18.89 -8.23 16.53
C LEU A 100 -17.58 -8.32 17.32
N ALA A 101 -16.51 -7.66 16.89
CA ALA A 101 -15.22 -7.62 17.58
C ALA A 101 -15.15 -6.55 18.71
N GLY A 102 -16.21 -5.74 18.87
CA GLY A 102 -16.21 -4.56 19.74
C GLY A 102 -15.31 -3.47 19.19
N LEU A 103 -15.71 -2.82 18.09
CA LEU A 103 -15.01 -1.66 17.54
C LEU A 103 -14.98 -0.51 18.57
N LYS A 104 -13.78 -0.05 18.93
CA LYS A 104 -13.59 1.00 19.93
C LYS A 104 -13.76 2.41 19.36
N GLU A 105 -14.08 3.38 20.22
CA GLU A 105 -14.23 4.78 19.82
C GLU A 105 -12.89 5.42 19.42
N GLU A 106 -11.77 5.01 20.02
CA GLU A 106 -10.42 5.46 19.67
C GLU A 106 -9.80 4.77 18.45
N ALA A 107 -10.56 3.98 17.69
CA ALA A 107 -10.09 3.35 16.46
C ALA A 107 -9.85 4.38 15.35
N THR A 108 -8.65 4.40 14.78
CA THR A 108 -8.19 5.38 13.79
C THR A 108 -8.01 4.82 12.39
N LEU A 109 -7.52 3.58 12.28
CA LEU A 109 -7.19 2.92 11.01
C LEU A 109 -7.80 1.50 10.92
N ILE A 110 -8.06 1.06 9.70
CA ILE A 110 -8.49 -0.30 9.37
C ILE A 110 -7.61 -0.80 8.20
N ARG A 111 -6.85 -1.88 8.43
CA ARG A 111 -5.97 -2.50 7.43
C ARG A 111 -6.53 -3.86 7.00
N PHE A 112 -6.62 -4.08 5.70
CA PHE A 112 -7.14 -5.31 5.10
C PHE A 112 -5.99 -6.07 4.45
N TYR A 113 -5.81 -7.33 4.81
CA TYR A 113 -4.82 -8.23 4.23
C TYR A 113 -5.49 -9.28 3.34
N SER A 114 -4.95 -9.45 2.14
CA SER A 114 -5.28 -10.49 1.17
C SER A 114 -4.39 -11.72 1.33
N ARG A 115 -4.90 -12.90 0.95
CA ARG A 115 -4.17 -14.18 0.94
C ARG A 115 -3.00 -14.24 -0.05
N ASP A 116 -2.89 -13.30 -0.99
CA ASP A 116 -1.73 -13.15 -1.88
C ASP A 116 -0.63 -12.23 -1.31
N GLY A 117 -0.83 -11.68 -0.10
CA GLY A 117 0.11 -10.77 0.56
C GLY A 117 -0.06 -9.30 0.20
N TYR A 118 -1.05 -8.95 -0.65
CA TYR A 118 -1.45 -7.55 -0.82
C TYR A 118 -2.19 -7.02 0.42
N ASP A 119 -2.00 -5.75 0.74
CA ASP A 119 -2.75 -5.08 1.80
C ASP A 119 -3.07 -3.61 1.47
N VAL A 120 -4.14 -3.09 2.10
CA VAL A 120 -4.51 -1.68 2.04
C VAL A 120 -4.94 -1.22 3.43
N THR A 121 -4.47 -0.03 3.83
CA THR A 121 -4.93 0.66 5.04
C THR A 121 -5.87 1.80 4.65
N PHE A 122 -6.93 1.98 5.43
CA PHE A 122 -7.88 3.09 5.36
C PHE A 122 -7.99 3.75 6.73
N THR A 123 -8.40 5.01 6.79
CA THR A 123 -8.86 5.58 8.06
C THR A 123 -10.24 5.04 8.42
N VAL A 124 -10.54 4.95 9.73
CA VAL A 124 -11.91 4.66 10.22
C VAL A 124 -12.90 5.70 9.69
N LYS A 125 -12.48 6.97 9.57
CA LYS A 125 -13.24 8.03 8.92
C LYS A 125 -13.65 7.65 7.50
N GLU A 126 -12.71 7.19 6.67
CA GLU A 126 -12.98 6.88 5.26
C GLU A 126 -13.97 5.75 5.04
N LEU A 127 -13.95 4.69 5.85
CA LEU A 127 -14.84 3.55 5.63
C LEU A 127 -16.14 3.60 6.46
N LEU A 128 -16.12 4.29 7.61
CA LEU A 128 -17.18 4.23 8.62
C LEU A 128 -17.76 5.61 9.04
N ALA A 129 -17.18 6.76 8.68
CA ALA A 129 -17.76 8.08 9.00
C ALA A 129 -18.17 8.89 7.76
N ASP A 130 -17.35 8.90 6.71
CA ASP A 130 -17.67 9.53 5.43
C ASP A 130 -18.86 8.81 4.78
N LYS A 131 -19.85 9.58 4.30
CA LYS A 131 -20.92 9.01 3.46
C LYS A 131 -20.35 8.54 2.13
N ARG A 132 -20.76 7.35 1.71
CA ARG A 132 -20.38 6.71 0.45
C ARG A 132 -21.61 6.47 -0.40
N TYR A 133 -21.45 6.56 -1.71
CA TYR A 133 -22.55 6.62 -2.66
C TYR A 133 -22.37 5.67 -3.85
N TYR A 134 -23.50 5.20 -4.36
CA TYR A 134 -23.68 4.73 -5.73
C TYR A 134 -24.12 5.92 -6.60
N PHE A 135 -23.39 6.17 -7.69
CA PHE A 135 -23.72 7.19 -8.69
C PHE A 135 -24.30 6.52 -9.95
N PRO A 136 -25.64 6.45 -10.11
CA PRO A 136 -26.25 5.89 -11.32
C PRO A 136 -25.87 6.69 -12.58
N GLY A 137 -25.68 8.00 -12.44
CA GLY A 137 -25.24 8.90 -13.52
C GLY A 137 -23.76 8.76 -13.95
N LEU A 138 -22.97 7.86 -13.33
CA LEU A 138 -21.51 7.77 -13.56
C LEU A 138 -21.14 7.68 -15.07
N LYS A 139 -21.92 6.94 -15.87
CA LYS A 139 -21.61 6.62 -17.27
C LYS A 139 -22.31 7.49 -18.31
N GLU A 140 -23.11 8.47 -17.91
CA GLU A 140 -23.94 9.29 -18.82
C GLU A 140 -23.10 10.12 -19.80
N ASN A 141 -22.14 10.91 -19.29
CA ASN A 141 -21.29 11.76 -20.11
C ASN A 141 -20.25 10.96 -20.93
N HIS A 142 -19.84 9.78 -20.45
CA HIS A 142 -18.96 8.87 -21.17
C HIS A 142 -19.00 7.45 -20.57
N PRO A 143 -19.11 6.37 -21.38
CA PRO A 143 -19.39 5.02 -20.89
C PRO A 143 -18.21 4.30 -20.22
N SER A 144 -16.97 4.67 -20.52
CA SER A 144 -15.76 3.98 -20.02
C SER A 144 -14.75 4.92 -19.36
N ASP A 145 -14.23 5.92 -20.08
CA ASP A 145 -13.31 6.93 -19.52
C ASP A 145 -13.89 7.59 -18.26
N GLY A 146 -13.11 7.52 -17.17
CA GLY A 146 -13.38 8.11 -15.86
C GLY A 146 -12.96 9.57 -15.73
N SER A 147 -11.99 10.04 -16.54
CA SER A 147 -11.49 11.42 -16.52
C SER A 147 -12.53 12.44 -17.04
N VAL A 148 -13.52 11.96 -17.78
CA VAL A 148 -14.78 12.67 -18.05
C VAL A 148 -15.76 12.36 -16.90
N PRO A 149 -16.07 13.32 -15.99
CA PRO A 149 -16.95 13.06 -14.85
C PRO A 149 -18.35 12.59 -15.27
N GLY A 150 -18.97 11.70 -14.49
CA GLY A 150 -20.39 11.37 -14.63
C GLY A 150 -21.30 12.40 -13.96
N SER A 151 -22.62 12.19 -14.01
CA SER A 151 -23.55 12.99 -13.20
C SER A 151 -23.55 12.53 -11.74
N PRO A 152 -23.50 13.45 -10.76
CA PRO A 152 -23.74 13.15 -9.35
C PRO A 152 -25.24 13.04 -9.00
N ASP A 153 -26.15 13.36 -9.94
CA ASP A 153 -27.59 13.35 -9.68
C ASP A 153 -28.10 11.93 -9.38
N GLY A 154 -29.08 11.84 -8.49
CA GLY A 154 -29.65 10.56 -8.07
C GLY A 154 -28.70 9.69 -7.23
N ALA A 155 -27.64 10.25 -6.63
CA ALA A 155 -26.71 9.52 -5.78
C ALA A 155 -27.41 8.81 -4.59
N GLU A 156 -27.27 7.49 -4.51
CA GLU A 156 -27.84 6.64 -3.47
C GLU A 156 -26.78 6.34 -2.40
N VAL A 157 -27.10 6.44 -1.12
CA VAL A 157 -26.15 6.11 -0.04
C VAL A 157 -25.98 4.59 0.04
N VAL A 158 -24.73 4.11 0.05
CA VAL A 158 -24.40 2.68 0.11
C VAL A 158 -23.37 2.37 1.19
N GLU A 159 -23.52 1.21 1.82
CA GLU A 159 -22.61 0.77 2.89
C GLU A 159 -21.32 0.13 2.37
N SER A 160 -20.27 0.22 3.18
CA SER A 160 -19.02 -0.54 3.02
C SER A 160 -19.27 -1.99 3.46
N ILE A 161 -18.92 -2.98 2.63
CA ILE A 161 -19.17 -4.41 2.89
C ILE A 161 -17.92 -5.28 2.71
N LEU A 162 -17.91 -6.42 3.41
CA LEU A 162 -17.10 -7.57 3.04
C LEU A 162 -17.96 -8.51 2.17
N ALA A 163 -17.85 -8.33 0.85
CA ALA A 163 -18.61 -9.09 -0.14
C ALA A 163 -18.19 -10.55 -0.19
N LEU A 164 -19.17 -11.46 -0.11
CA LEU A 164 -18.98 -12.92 -0.24
C LEU A 164 -19.16 -13.37 -1.70
N VAL A 165 -19.93 -12.62 -2.49
CA VAL A 165 -19.98 -12.74 -3.95
C VAL A 165 -19.97 -11.36 -4.61
N SER A 166 -19.32 -11.23 -5.77
CA SER A 166 -19.24 -9.97 -6.51
C SER A 166 -19.18 -10.18 -8.03
N ALA A 167 -19.43 -9.11 -8.78
CA ALA A 167 -19.39 -9.06 -10.25
C ALA A 167 -18.74 -7.75 -10.73
N GLU A 168 -17.44 -7.80 -11.02
CA GLU A 168 -16.71 -6.70 -11.65
C GLU A 168 -17.22 -6.43 -13.08
N GLY A 169 -17.48 -5.17 -13.40
CA GLY A 169 -17.99 -4.72 -14.70
C GLY A 169 -19.51 -4.88 -14.89
N SER A 170 -20.24 -5.34 -13.86
CA SER A 170 -21.67 -5.67 -13.92
C SER A 170 -22.50 -4.83 -12.96
N ASN A 171 -23.75 -4.53 -13.37
CA ASN A 171 -24.84 -4.07 -12.50
C ASN A 171 -25.97 -5.11 -12.34
N SER A 172 -25.78 -6.34 -12.84
CA SER A 172 -26.70 -7.46 -12.62
C SER A 172 -26.22 -8.38 -11.49
N PRO A 173 -27.10 -8.76 -10.54
CA PRO A 173 -26.84 -9.80 -9.54
C PRO A 173 -26.53 -11.18 -10.13
N ASP A 174 -27.09 -11.53 -11.30
CA ASP A 174 -26.92 -12.85 -11.93
C ASP A 174 -25.47 -13.15 -12.36
N HIS A 175 -24.62 -12.12 -12.42
CA HIS A 175 -23.20 -12.26 -12.75
C HIS A 175 -22.30 -12.43 -11.50
N MET A 176 -22.87 -12.33 -10.29
CA MET A 176 -22.11 -12.43 -9.05
C MET A 176 -21.59 -13.84 -8.79
N ASN A 177 -20.34 -13.93 -8.33
CA ASN A 177 -19.67 -15.18 -8.06
C ASN A 177 -18.60 -15.01 -6.96
N ALA A 178 -18.12 -16.12 -6.40
CA ALA A 178 -17.19 -16.13 -5.28
C ALA A 178 -15.69 -16.10 -5.67
N LYS A 179 -15.34 -15.78 -6.93
CA LYS A 179 -13.95 -15.88 -7.44
C LYS A 179 -12.95 -15.04 -6.64
N ASP A 180 -13.34 -13.82 -6.28
CA ASP A 180 -12.46 -12.82 -5.64
C ASP A 180 -12.69 -12.75 -4.11
N SER A 181 -13.34 -13.76 -3.53
CA SER A 181 -14.04 -13.71 -2.24
C SER A 181 -13.20 -14.15 -1.03
N PRO A 182 -13.42 -13.56 0.16
CA PRO A 182 -14.19 -12.34 0.38
C PRO A 182 -13.47 -11.08 -0.11
N GLN A 183 -14.25 -10.08 -0.54
CA GLN A 183 -13.75 -8.85 -1.15
C GLN A 183 -14.25 -7.61 -0.39
N LEU A 184 -13.37 -6.67 -0.06
CA LEU A 184 -13.79 -5.34 0.40
C LEU A 184 -14.43 -4.57 -0.76
N VAL A 185 -15.68 -4.11 -0.60
CA VAL A 185 -16.38 -3.28 -1.59
C VAL A 185 -17.08 -2.11 -0.88
N PHE A 186 -17.02 -0.91 -1.45
CA PHE A 186 -17.61 0.31 -0.87
C PHE A 186 -17.95 1.35 -1.94
N GLY A 187 -18.78 2.34 -1.62
CA GLY A 187 -19.19 3.41 -2.56
C GLY A 187 -18.21 4.58 -2.67
N GLN A 188 -18.36 5.41 -3.69
CA GLN A 188 -17.55 6.62 -3.89
C GLN A 188 -18.01 7.76 -2.96
N ARG A 189 -17.10 8.62 -2.48
CA ARG A 189 -17.42 9.86 -1.75
C ARG A 189 -17.85 11.01 -2.67
N ALA A 190 -17.35 11.00 -3.91
CA ALA A 190 -17.66 11.95 -4.99
C ALA A 190 -17.69 11.20 -6.34
N VAL A 191 -18.44 11.69 -7.32
CA VAL A 191 -18.59 11.01 -8.64
C VAL A 191 -17.26 10.81 -9.40
N THR A 192 -16.22 11.56 -9.03
CA THR A 192 -14.85 11.51 -9.57
C THR A 192 -13.88 10.59 -8.80
N GLU A 193 -14.24 10.12 -7.60
CA GLU A 193 -13.32 9.37 -6.72
C GLU A 193 -12.91 8.01 -7.33
N GLN A 194 -11.60 7.73 -7.37
CA GLN A 194 -11.06 6.46 -7.83
C GLN A 194 -10.93 5.46 -6.66
N ILE A 195 -11.67 4.36 -6.72
CA ILE A 195 -11.81 3.40 -5.60
C ILE A 195 -11.66 1.92 -5.96
N SER A 196 -11.90 1.46 -7.20
CA SER A 196 -11.93 -0.01 -7.45
C SER A 196 -10.58 -0.70 -7.32
N THR A 197 -9.46 0.03 -7.43
CA THR A 197 -8.13 -0.50 -7.11
C THR A 197 -7.89 -0.72 -5.61
N LEU A 198 -8.80 -0.25 -4.75
CA LEU A 198 -8.77 -0.40 -3.29
C LEU A 198 -9.73 -1.50 -2.81
N PHE A 199 -10.45 -2.16 -3.72
CA PHE A 199 -11.35 -3.27 -3.40
C PHE A 199 -10.55 -4.57 -3.18
N VAL A 200 -9.90 -4.67 -2.02
CA VAL A 200 -9.04 -5.80 -1.61
C VAL A 200 -9.78 -7.12 -1.81
N LYS A 201 -9.23 -8.00 -2.64
CA LYS A 201 -9.77 -9.32 -2.98
C LYS A 201 -9.20 -10.37 -2.04
N ASN A 202 -9.86 -11.52 -1.90
CA ASN A 202 -9.38 -12.67 -1.11
C ASN A 202 -8.99 -12.38 0.36
N VAL A 203 -9.61 -11.37 0.98
CA VAL A 203 -9.31 -10.89 2.35
C VAL A 203 -9.29 -12.07 3.33
N ASN A 204 -8.34 -12.10 4.27
CA ASN A 204 -8.32 -13.08 5.37
C ASN A 204 -8.01 -12.49 6.75
N LYS A 205 -7.58 -11.23 6.83
CA LYS A 205 -7.41 -10.52 8.09
C LYS A 205 -7.81 -9.06 7.93
N ILE A 206 -8.57 -8.56 8.89
CA ILE A 206 -8.88 -7.15 9.09
C ILE A 206 -8.25 -6.73 10.41
N GLU A 207 -7.45 -5.67 10.41
CA GLU A 207 -6.72 -5.19 11.57
C GLU A 207 -7.09 -3.74 11.88
N VAL A 208 -7.72 -3.52 13.03
CA VAL A 208 -8.15 -2.19 13.47
C VAL A 208 -7.09 -1.64 14.43
N LEU A 209 -6.57 -0.45 14.14
CA LEU A 209 -5.51 0.18 14.93
C LEU A 209 -6.00 1.49 15.56
N THR A 210 -5.30 1.89 16.62
CA THR A 210 -5.48 3.15 17.36
C THR A 210 -4.27 4.10 17.18
N SER A 211 -3.36 3.76 16.27
CA SER A 211 -2.21 4.59 15.91
C SER A 211 -2.66 5.81 15.11
N GLU A 212 -2.13 6.99 15.42
CA GLU A 212 -2.45 8.22 14.68
C GLU A 212 -2.19 8.04 13.16
N PRO A 213 -3.14 8.40 12.29
CA PRO A 213 -2.93 8.34 10.85
C PRO A 213 -1.80 9.28 10.43
N GLU A 214 -0.88 8.81 9.58
CA GLU A 214 0.03 9.73 8.89
C GLU A 214 -0.76 10.74 8.04
N LYS A 215 -0.14 11.88 7.72
CA LYS A 215 -0.69 12.87 6.80
C LYS A 215 -0.09 12.72 5.40
N TRP A 216 -0.87 12.99 4.35
CA TRP A 216 -0.34 13.05 2.99
C TRP A 216 0.62 14.22 2.79
N ASP A 217 1.67 14.00 1.99
CA ASP A 217 2.58 15.06 1.55
C ASP A 217 1.80 16.12 0.74
N LYS A 218 2.24 17.38 0.84
CA LYS A 218 1.58 18.54 0.24
C LYS A 218 1.83 18.58 -1.28
N PRO A 219 0.82 18.96 -2.10
CA PRO A 219 1.04 19.18 -3.52
C PRO A 219 2.10 20.23 -3.79
N ARG A 220 2.82 20.05 -4.91
CA ARG A 220 3.71 21.04 -5.52
C ARG A 220 3.17 21.44 -6.89
N ILE A 221 3.85 22.40 -7.51
CA ILE A 221 3.51 22.95 -8.82
C ILE A 221 4.79 23.17 -9.65
N SER A 222 4.69 23.03 -10.97
CA SER A 222 5.86 22.98 -11.87
C SER A 222 6.63 24.29 -12.04
N ILE A 223 6.02 25.45 -11.76
CA ILE A 223 6.65 26.78 -11.81
C ILE A 223 6.57 27.41 -10.41
N PRO A 224 7.64 28.02 -9.87
CA PRO A 224 7.68 28.52 -8.50
C PRO A 224 6.55 29.49 -8.14
N ASP A 225 6.04 29.35 -6.92
CA ASP A 225 5.06 30.27 -6.33
C ASP A 225 5.56 31.73 -6.37
N GLY A 226 4.66 32.68 -6.61
CA GLY A 226 4.98 34.09 -6.77
C GLY A 226 5.50 34.49 -8.17
N SER A 227 5.65 33.56 -9.11
CA SER A 227 6.12 33.87 -10.47
C SER A 227 5.13 34.73 -11.26
N THR A 228 5.66 35.53 -12.20
CA THR A 228 4.87 36.20 -13.24
C THR A 228 4.75 35.29 -14.46
N LEU A 229 3.54 35.12 -14.99
CA LEU A 229 3.22 34.24 -16.12
C LEU A 229 2.44 35.01 -17.21
N PRO A 230 2.63 34.68 -18.50
CA PRO A 230 1.72 35.09 -19.56
C PRO A 230 0.41 34.26 -19.56
N PRO A 231 -0.71 34.80 -20.10
CA PRO A 231 -1.90 34.00 -20.37
C PRO A 231 -1.60 32.83 -21.31
N GLY A 232 -2.07 31.64 -20.95
CA GLY A 232 -1.89 30.41 -21.72
C GLY A 232 -0.78 29.47 -21.23
N THR A 233 0.05 29.88 -20.27
CA THR A 233 1.01 29.01 -19.56
C THR A 233 0.32 27.79 -18.94
N GLU A 234 0.99 26.65 -18.96
CA GLU A 234 0.46 25.36 -18.51
C GLU A 234 1.17 24.88 -17.23
N LEU A 235 0.44 24.86 -16.11
CA LEU A 235 0.96 24.46 -14.81
C LEU A 235 0.62 23.00 -14.49
N ILE A 236 1.62 22.24 -14.05
CA ILE A 236 1.47 20.84 -13.65
C ILE A 236 1.48 20.77 -12.12
N LEU A 237 0.48 20.12 -11.53
CA LEU A 237 0.47 19.81 -10.10
C LEU A 237 1.12 18.43 -9.85
N GLU A 238 2.02 18.38 -8.87
CA GLU A 238 2.85 17.20 -8.62
C GLU A 238 2.71 16.71 -7.18
N ASN A 239 2.67 15.39 -7.02
CA ASN A 239 2.79 14.68 -5.75
C ASN A 239 3.93 13.67 -5.82
N LYS A 240 4.55 13.40 -4.66
CA LYS A 240 5.71 12.51 -4.49
C LYS A 240 5.59 11.13 -5.15
N ASN A 241 4.41 10.53 -5.16
CA ASN A 241 4.16 9.24 -5.82
C ASN A 241 3.22 9.40 -7.02
N SER A 242 2.24 10.31 -6.93
CA SER A 242 1.25 10.60 -7.98
C SER A 242 0.48 9.36 -8.47
N ASP A 243 0.17 8.43 -7.57
CA ASP A 243 -0.53 7.18 -7.81
C ASP A 243 -1.97 7.22 -7.24
N VAL A 244 -2.11 6.92 -5.94
CA VAL A 244 -3.38 6.96 -5.17
C VAL A 244 -3.49 8.23 -4.31
N ASP A 245 -2.38 8.95 -4.16
CA ASP A 245 -2.22 10.29 -3.60
C ASP A 245 -2.73 11.34 -4.61
N LYS A 246 -4.06 11.54 -4.63
CA LYS A 246 -4.74 12.39 -5.62
C LYS A 246 -4.75 13.86 -5.24
N ILE A 247 -4.44 14.72 -6.22
CA ILE A 247 -4.43 16.17 -6.04
C ILE A 247 -5.78 16.74 -6.48
N TYR A 248 -6.48 17.35 -5.54
CA TYR A 248 -7.71 18.11 -5.75
C TYR A 248 -7.39 19.60 -5.70
N TYR A 249 -7.91 20.38 -6.63
CA TYR A 249 -7.56 21.80 -6.76
C TYR A 249 -8.75 22.70 -7.13
N THR A 250 -8.58 24.00 -6.90
CA THR A 250 -9.58 25.06 -7.13
C THR A 250 -8.89 26.36 -7.56
N THR A 251 -9.39 26.99 -8.62
CA THR A 251 -8.87 28.24 -9.21
C THR A 251 -9.68 29.49 -8.81
N ASP A 252 -10.83 29.30 -8.16
CA ASP A 252 -11.72 30.36 -7.66
C ASP A 252 -11.35 30.86 -6.24
N GLY A 253 -10.23 30.39 -5.69
CA GLY A 253 -9.80 30.68 -4.33
C GLY A 253 -10.60 29.97 -3.22
N SER A 254 -11.52 29.06 -3.54
CA SER A 254 -12.22 28.22 -2.55
C SER A 254 -11.29 27.16 -1.92
N THR A 255 -11.80 26.33 -1.01
CA THR A 255 -11.01 25.24 -0.40
C THR A 255 -11.25 23.93 -1.16
N PRO A 256 -10.20 23.28 -1.70
CA PRO A 256 -10.36 22.03 -2.44
C PRO A 256 -10.85 20.88 -1.55
N THR A 257 -11.74 20.06 -2.12
CA THR A 257 -12.36 18.88 -1.49
C THR A 257 -12.34 17.70 -2.47
N VAL A 258 -12.78 16.52 -2.03
CA VAL A 258 -12.97 15.34 -2.89
C VAL A 258 -13.97 15.56 -4.06
N ASN A 259 -14.78 16.61 -4.02
CA ASN A 259 -15.69 17.01 -5.11
C ASN A 259 -15.09 18.06 -6.07
N SER A 260 -13.91 18.60 -5.77
CA SER A 260 -13.23 19.57 -6.63
C SER A 260 -12.57 18.89 -7.85
N PRO A 261 -12.17 19.64 -8.88
CA PRO A 261 -11.34 19.12 -9.97
C PRO A 261 -10.12 18.35 -9.45
N MET A 262 -9.91 17.14 -10.00
CA MET A 262 -8.75 16.29 -9.73
C MET A 262 -7.76 16.41 -10.88
N PHE A 263 -6.46 16.47 -10.56
CA PHE A 263 -5.40 16.64 -11.56
C PHE A 263 -4.84 15.31 -12.08
N ASN A 264 -4.29 14.49 -11.19
CA ASN A 264 -3.55 13.26 -11.54
C ASN A 264 -4.48 12.03 -11.70
N TRP A 265 -5.40 12.09 -12.66
CA TRP A 265 -6.36 11.02 -12.97
C TRP A 265 -5.70 9.66 -13.21
N SER A 266 -4.79 9.56 -14.18
CA SER A 266 -3.96 8.38 -14.35
C SER A 266 -2.88 8.34 -13.27
N ALA A 267 -2.83 7.23 -12.51
CA ALA A 267 -1.74 6.97 -11.59
C ALA A 267 -0.38 6.79 -12.31
N SER A 268 0.71 7.17 -11.62
CA SER A 268 2.08 7.13 -12.13
C SER A 268 2.54 5.77 -12.64
N ARG A 269 2.14 4.68 -11.97
CA ARG A 269 2.36 3.29 -12.42
C ARG A 269 1.85 2.98 -13.83
N TRP A 270 0.91 3.77 -14.37
CA TRP A 270 0.38 3.60 -15.72
C TRP A 270 1.02 4.53 -16.76
N TRP A 271 1.72 5.60 -16.37
CA TRP A 271 2.23 6.61 -17.30
C TRP A 271 3.10 6.03 -18.44
N PRO A 272 4.01 5.06 -18.21
CA PRO A 272 4.80 4.45 -19.30
C PRO A 272 3.98 3.64 -20.32
N LEU A 273 2.69 3.39 -20.04
CA LEU A 273 1.76 2.62 -20.86
C LEU A 273 0.68 3.50 -21.52
N ARG A 274 0.81 4.84 -21.46
CA ARG A 274 -0.15 5.80 -22.03
C ARG A 274 0.49 6.66 -23.12
N GLY A 275 -0.11 6.66 -24.31
CA GLY A 275 0.20 7.59 -25.40
C GLY A 275 -0.65 8.86 -25.40
N ASP A 276 -1.46 9.05 -24.35
CA ASP A 276 -2.48 10.10 -24.20
C ASP A 276 -2.39 10.81 -22.85
N LEU A 277 -1.28 10.65 -22.11
CA LEU A 277 -1.12 11.09 -20.73
C LEU A 277 -1.45 12.58 -20.53
N ASP A 278 -0.96 13.45 -21.40
CA ASP A 278 -1.12 14.91 -21.32
C ASP A 278 -2.57 15.40 -21.51
N LYS A 279 -3.47 14.49 -21.93
CA LYS A 279 -4.92 14.74 -22.02
C LYS A 279 -5.68 14.26 -20.79
N VAL A 280 -5.11 13.28 -20.07
CA VAL A 280 -5.74 12.62 -18.91
C VAL A 280 -5.27 13.26 -17.60
N ASN A 281 -3.98 13.54 -17.49
CA ASN A 281 -3.38 14.34 -16.42
C ASN A 281 -3.07 15.74 -16.98
N SER A 282 -4.10 16.40 -17.52
CA SER A 282 -3.91 17.59 -18.35
C SER A 282 -3.48 18.81 -17.52
N PRO A 283 -2.47 19.59 -17.96
CA PRO A 283 -2.01 20.79 -17.25
C PRO A 283 -3.12 21.80 -16.99
N ILE A 284 -3.01 22.53 -15.88
CA ILE A 284 -3.87 23.68 -15.57
C ILE A 284 -3.41 24.84 -16.47
N LYS A 285 -4.17 25.08 -17.55
CA LYS A 285 -3.91 26.18 -18.46
C LYS A 285 -4.39 27.50 -17.87
N ILE A 286 -3.46 28.42 -17.61
CA ILE A 286 -3.74 29.74 -17.07
C ILE A 286 -4.46 30.60 -18.10
N THR A 287 -5.52 31.27 -17.65
CA THR A 287 -6.46 32.03 -18.49
C THR A 287 -6.95 33.28 -17.74
N GLU A 288 -7.39 34.31 -18.48
CA GLU A 288 -7.75 35.62 -17.91
C GLU A 288 -8.96 35.55 -16.96
N ASP A 289 -9.86 34.58 -17.14
CA ASP A 289 -11.00 34.33 -16.26
C ASP A 289 -10.64 33.66 -14.92
N MET A 290 -9.38 33.23 -14.74
CA MET A 290 -8.84 32.77 -13.45
C MET A 290 -8.29 33.92 -12.57
N VAL A 291 -8.36 35.17 -13.02
CA VAL A 291 -7.84 36.34 -12.27
C VAL A 291 -8.78 36.73 -11.13
N VAL A 292 -8.23 36.78 -9.92
CA VAL A 292 -8.87 37.19 -8.68
C VAL A 292 -8.22 38.47 -8.15
N GLY A 293 -8.82 39.62 -8.47
CA GLY A 293 -8.31 40.94 -8.09
C GLY A 293 -7.46 41.59 -9.18
N GLU A 294 -6.38 42.26 -8.80
CA GLU A 294 -5.49 42.97 -9.74
C GLU A 294 -4.45 42.00 -10.33
N ASN A 295 -4.79 41.36 -11.45
CA ASN A 295 -3.92 40.44 -12.21
C ASN A 295 -3.36 39.23 -11.45
N VAL A 296 -3.88 38.88 -10.27
CA VAL A 296 -3.42 37.71 -9.51
C VAL A 296 -4.25 36.46 -9.85
N VAL A 297 -3.60 35.33 -10.15
CA VAL A 297 -4.24 34.01 -10.25
C VAL A 297 -3.93 33.21 -8.98
N VAL A 298 -4.96 32.58 -8.38
CA VAL A 298 -4.84 31.83 -7.12
C VAL A 298 -5.26 30.38 -7.33
N ILE A 299 -4.30 29.45 -7.20
CA ILE A 299 -4.57 28.00 -7.25
C ILE A 299 -4.43 27.44 -5.84
N LYS A 300 -5.51 26.89 -5.29
CA LYS A 300 -5.45 26.11 -4.04
C LYS A 300 -5.48 24.64 -4.35
N ALA A 301 -4.57 23.87 -3.74
CA ALA A 301 -4.40 22.44 -3.99
C ALA A 301 -4.26 21.65 -2.67
N LYS A 302 -4.73 20.40 -2.67
CA LYS A 302 -4.69 19.49 -1.52
C LYS A 302 -4.62 18.03 -1.96
N THR A 303 -3.80 17.23 -1.29
CA THR A 303 -3.73 15.76 -1.50
C THR A 303 -4.80 15.06 -0.67
N ILE A 304 -5.55 14.15 -1.29
CA ILE A 304 -6.52 13.25 -0.65
C ILE A 304 -6.29 11.85 -1.21
N GLY A 305 -6.23 10.83 -0.35
CA GLY A 305 -5.96 9.43 -0.73
C GLY A 305 -6.11 8.49 0.47
N PRO A 306 -6.06 7.16 0.25
CA PRO A 306 -6.43 6.16 1.25
C PRO A 306 -5.46 6.06 2.44
N GLY A 307 -6.01 5.89 3.65
CA GLY A 307 -5.23 5.41 4.81
C GLY A 307 -4.41 6.45 5.56
N LYS A 308 -4.56 7.72 5.19
CA LYS A 308 -3.87 8.86 5.78
C LYS A 308 -4.84 10.03 5.92
N GLU A 309 -4.51 11.00 6.78
CA GLU A 309 -5.16 12.30 6.71
C GLU A 309 -4.81 12.99 5.39
N ASP A 310 -5.78 13.72 4.82
CA ASP A 310 -5.54 14.64 3.72
C ASP A 310 -4.39 15.63 4.04
N SER A 311 -3.66 16.11 3.03
CA SER A 311 -2.64 17.13 3.26
C SER A 311 -3.21 18.46 3.78
N ASP A 312 -2.34 19.33 4.29
CA ASP A 312 -2.68 20.75 4.38
C ASP A 312 -3.01 21.29 2.98
N VAL A 313 -3.87 22.31 2.91
CA VAL A 313 -4.10 23.08 1.68
C VAL A 313 -2.87 23.94 1.40
N VAL A 314 -2.33 23.84 0.19
CA VAL A 314 -1.34 24.79 -0.35
C VAL A 314 -2.08 25.84 -1.17
N THR A 315 -1.63 27.08 -1.12
CA THR A 315 -2.08 28.17 -1.99
C THR A 315 -0.89 28.61 -2.83
N PHE A 316 -1.01 28.54 -4.15
CA PHE A 316 -0.08 29.10 -5.11
C PHE A 316 -0.67 30.38 -5.70
N THR A 317 0.18 31.37 -5.91
CA THR A 317 -0.18 32.74 -6.28
C THR A 317 0.71 33.18 -7.43
N PHE A 318 0.12 33.57 -8.56
CA PHE A 318 0.86 33.99 -9.75
C PHE A 318 0.41 35.38 -10.20
N THR A 319 1.34 36.18 -10.73
CA THR A 319 1.01 37.46 -11.37
C THR A 319 0.82 37.24 -12.86
N LEU A 320 -0.27 37.74 -13.44
CA LEU A 320 -0.57 37.60 -14.86
C LEU A 320 -0.14 38.86 -15.63
N ASP A 321 0.76 38.69 -16.59
CA ASP A 321 1.29 39.77 -17.43
C ASP A 321 1.41 39.29 -18.89
N PRO A 322 0.59 39.83 -19.83
CA PRO A 322 0.65 39.48 -21.24
C PRO A 322 1.98 39.76 -21.95
N GLU A 323 2.89 40.57 -21.39
CA GLU A 323 4.23 40.80 -21.93
C GLU A 323 5.33 39.94 -21.26
N ALA A 324 4.98 39.10 -20.27
CA ALA A 324 5.93 38.21 -19.62
C ALA A 324 6.35 37.02 -20.52
N VAL A 325 7.60 36.58 -20.35
CA VAL A 325 8.11 35.34 -20.95
C VAL A 325 7.72 34.16 -20.04
N ASP A 326 7.22 33.06 -20.62
CA ASP A 326 6.86 31.86 -19.87
C ASP A 326 8.08 31.22 -19.19
N PRO A 327 8.15 31.17 -17.85
CA PRO A 327 9.31 30.64 -17.14
C PRO A 327 9.61 29.16 -17.43
N SER A 328 8.64 28.38 -17.89
CA SER A 328 8.83 26.96 -18.23
C SER A 328 9.51 26.73 -19.59
N LEU A 329 9.51 27.74 -20.47
CA LEU A 329 10.12 27.67 -21.80
C LEU A 329 11.58 28.16 -21.81
N GLU A 330 11.97 28.96 -20.81
CA GLU A 330 13.34 29.45 -20.64
C GLU A 330 14.23 28.41 -19.93
N PRO A 331 15.44 28.11 -20.44
CA PRO A 331 16.35 27.15 -19.82
C PRO A 331 17.10 27.77 -18.63
N GLY A 332 16.93 27.19 -17.43
CA GLY A 332 17.53 27.70 -16.19
C GLY A 332 19.05 27.55 -16.08
N GLY A 333 19.73 26.99 -17.09
CA GLY A 333 21.16 26.68 -17.04
C GLY A 333 21.48 25.39 -16.27
N PRO A 334 22.73 25.21 -15.79
CA PRO A 334 23.10 24.06 -14.99
C PRO A 334 22.45 24.09 -13.59
N PRO A 335 22.39 22.97 -12.86
CA PRO A 335 21.97 22.97 -11.47
C PRO A 335 22.76 23.96 -10.59
N THR A 336 22.08 24.59 -9.64
CA THR A 336 22.64 25.48 -8.61
C THR A 336 22.42 24.99 -7.19
N GLY A 337 21.67 23.90 -7.00
CA GLY A 337 21.39 23.32 -5.70
C GLY A 337 20.60 22.01 -5.80
N VAL A 338 20.59 21.23 -4.72
CA VAL A 338 19.66 20.11 -4.51
C VAL A 338 19.25 20.05 -3.05
N PHE A 339 17.97 19.78 -2.80
CA PHE A 339 17.37 19.67 -1.48
C PHE A 339 16.61 18.36 -1.35
N LEU A 340 16.43 17.86 -0.13
CA LEU A 340 15.62 16.68 0.16
C LEU A 340 14.36 17.06 0.92
N ASP A 341 13.26 16.33 0.69
CA ASP A 341 12.00 16.57 1.41
C ASP A 341 12.09 16.26 2.92
N ARG A 342 13.05 15.41 3.32
CA ARG A 342 13.32 15.02 4.72
C ARG A 342 14.84 14.93 4.96
N THR A 343 15.30 15.47 6.08
CA THR A 343 16.72 15.40 6.52
C THR A 343 16.99 14.31 7.56
N GLU A 344 15.96 13.81 8.24
CA GLU A 344 16.03 12.68 9.16
C GLU A 344 14.69 11.93 9.20
N ILE A 345 14.73 10.62 9.43
CA ILE A 345 13.55 9.78 9.64
C ILE A 345 13.91 8.55 10.50
N THR A 346 12.97 8.09 11.32
CA THR A 346 13.07 6.83 12.07
C THR A 346 11.97 5.88 11.61
N LEU A 347 12.32 4.66 11.21
CA LEU A 347 11.38 3.66 10.71
C LEU A 347 11.77 2.24 11.16
N PRO A 348 10.80 1.33 11.39
CA PRO A 348 11.08 -0.06 11.72
C PRO A 348 11.61 -0.84 10.51
N ILE A 349 12.37 -1.91 10.78
CA ILE A 349 12.92 -2.82 9.76
C ILE A 349 11.81 -3.40 8.88
N GLY A 350 12.03 -3.43 7.56
CA GLY A 350 11.06 -3.84 6.56
C GLY A 350 10.24 -2.70 5.97
N SER A 351 10.30 -1.50 6.56
CA SER A 351 9.67 -0.31 5.99
C SER A 351 10.38 0.15 4.72
N ALA A 352 9.61 0.62 3.74
CA ALA A 352 10.12 1.36 2.59
C ALA A 352 9.39 2.70 2.46
N PHE A 353 10.10 3.74 2.05
CA PHE A 353 9.53 5.06 1.80
C PHE A 353 10.24 5.74 0.62
N GLN A 354 9.49 6.49 -0.19
CA GLN A 354 10.08 7.35 -1.21
C GLN A 354 10.77 8.53 -0.51
N LEU A 355 12.03 8.81 -0.85
CA LEU A 355 12.75 10.03 -0.52
C LEU A 355 12.91 10.85 -1.81
N GLU A 356 12.79 12.17 -1.75
CA GLU A 356 12.66 12.99 -2.96
C GLU A 356 13.66 14.15 -3.00
N ALA A 357 14.22 14.38 -4.19
CA ALA A 357 15.25 15.38 -4.43
C ALA A 357 14.74 16.50 -5.34
N ILE A 358 14.74 17.72 -4.82
CA ILE A 358 14.33 18.94 -5.52
C ILE A 358 15.61 19.62 -6.03
N VAL A 359 15.79 19.67 -7.35
CA VAL A 359 16.94 20.32 -8.00
C VAL A 359 16.58 21.76 -8.38
N GLU A 360 17.47 22.70 -8.04
CA GLU A 360 17.35 24.11 -8.43
C GLU A 360 18.30 24.48 -9.58
N PRO A 361 17.95 25.48 -10.41
CA PRO A 361 16.64 26.10 -10.50
C PRO A 361 15.57 25.12 -11.04
N PHE A 362 14.30 25.44 -10.87
CA PHE A 362 13.19 24.55 -11.28
C PHE A 362 13.19 24.18 -12.77
N ASN A 363 13.85 24.99 -13.62
CA ASN A 363 14.04 24.81 -15.06
C ASN A 363 15.49 24.43 -15.42
N ALA A 364 16.27 23.87 -14.48
CA ALA A 364 17.64 23.39 -14.73
C ALA A 364 17.70 22.35 -15.86
N VAL A 365 18.69 22.50 -16.73
CA VAL A 365 18.85 21.71 -17.97
C VAL A 365 19.13 20.23 -17.70
N ASN A 366 19.79 19.89 -16.59
CA ASN A 366 20.05 18.50 -16.19
C ASN A 366 19.68 18.25 -14.72
N LYS A 367 18.42 17.88 -14.46
CA LYS A 367 17.92 17.49 -13.13
C LYS A 367 18.33 16.09 -12.66
N LYS A 368 19.27 15.40 -13.34
CA LYS A 368 19.64 14.03 -12.94
C LYS A 368 20.43 14.03 -11.65
N VAL A 369 20.10 13.08 -10.78
CA VAL A 369 20.75 12.86 -9.49
C VAL A 369 21.25 11.42 -9.35
N ILE A 370 22.22 11.23 -8.46
CA ILE A 370 22.78 9.93 -8.05
C ILE A 370 22.47 9.74 -6.56
N TRP A 371 21.89 8.59 -6.22
CA TRP A 371 21.60 8.20 -4.84
C TRP A 371 22.65 7.24 -4.30
N ARG A 372 23.00 7.37 -3.01
CA ARG A 372 23.95 6.50 -2.30
C ARG A 372 23.49 6.29 -0.86
N SER A 373 23.83 5.14 -0.26
CA SER A 373 23.71 4.90 1.19
C SER A 373 25.11 4.73 1.79
N SER A 374 25.34 5.29 2.98
CA SER A 374 26.56 5.02 3.76
C SER A 374 26.59 3.63 4.37
N ASN A 375 25.43 2.96 4.51
CA ASN A 375 25.33 1.63 5.11
C ASN A 375 24.13 0.83 4.55
N ASN A 376 24.39 0.10 3.45
CA ASN A 376 23.42 -0.81 2.81
C ASN A 376 22.95 -1.97 3.72
N SER A 377 23.55 -2.20 4.90
CA SER A 377 23.09 -3.21 5.87
C SER A 377 22.06 -2.64 6.86
N VAL A 378 21.80 -1.33 6.82
CA VAL A 378 20.76 -0.64 7.62
C VAL A 378 19.67 -0.09 6.70
N ALA A 379 20.05 0.66 5.67
CA ALA A 379 19.12 1.15 4.65
C ALA A 379 19.74 1.14 3.25
N THR A 380 18.99 0.66 2.27
CA THR A 380 19.32 0.76 0.84
C THR A 380 18.50 1.85 0.17
N VAL A 381 18.94 2.33 -1.01
CA VAL A 381 18.20 3.30 -1.82
C VAL A 381 18.31 2.92 -3.30
N ASP A 382 17.20 3.01 -4.05
CA ASP A 382 17.19 2.77 -5.50
C ASP A 382 17.53 4.03 -6.32
N THR A 383 17.63 3.90 -7.65
CA THR A 383 17.98 5.01 -8.55
C THR A 383 16.91 6.11 -8.64
N ARG A 384 15.73 5.90 -8.06
CA ARG A 384 14.61 6.85 -8.00
C ARG A 384 14.46 7.48 -6.61
N GLY A 385 15.24 7.06 -5.62
CA GLY A 385 15.12 7.53 -4.23
C GLY A 385 14.20 6.69 -3.35
N LEU A 386 13.75 5.50 -3.77
CA LEU A 386 13.02 4.59 -2.88
C LEU A 386 13.99 4.00 -1.86
N VAL A 387 13.84 4.40 -0.59
CA VAL A 387 14.66 3.94 0.54
C VAL A 387 13.98 2.77 1.23
N THR A 388 14.72 1.71 1.52
CA THR A 388 14.23 0.52 2.24
C THR A 388 15.08 0.26 3.48
N VAL A 389 14.45 0.16 4.64
CA VAL A 389 15.11 -0.18 5.91
C VAL A 389 15.26 -1.69 6.02
N VAL A 390 16.50 -2.17 6.02
CA VAL A 390 16.84 -3.60 5.97
C VAL A 390 17.47 -4.14 7.26
N GLY A 391 17.87 -3.26 8.18
CA GLY A 391 18.52 -3.65 9.44
C GLY A 391 18.48 -2.56 10.52
N GLN A 392 19.00 -2.89 11.70
CA GLN A 392 19.08 -1.98 12.86
C GLN A 392 20.35 -1.12 12.82
N GLY A 393 20.22 0.16 13.18
CA GLY A 393 21.32 1.12 13.27
C GLY A 393 20.98 2.45 12.60
N THR A 394 22.01 3.17 12.19
CA THR A 394 21.89 4.43 11.44
C THR A 394 22.56 4.30 10.07
N ALA A 395 21.94 4.85 9.03
CA ALA A 395 22.50 5.07 7.70
C ALA A 395 22.32 6.53 7.30
N ILE A 396 23.15 7.02 6.39
CA ILE A 396 22.97 8.32 5.73
C ILE A 396 22.72 8.04 4.26
N ILE A 397 21.56 8.47 3.75
CA ILE A 397 21.28 8.52 2.32
C ILE A 397 21.79 9.87 1.80
N THR A 398 22.60 9.84 0.76
CA THR A 398 23.11 11.03 0.06
C THR A 398 22.50 11.08 -1.34
N VAL A 399 22.05 12.26 -1.74
CA VAL A 399 21.78 12.61 -3.15
C VAL A 399 22.85 13.57 -3.65
N GLU A 400 23.25 13.40 -4.92
CA GLU A 400 24.31 14.15 -5.60
C GLU A 400 23.82 14.55 -7.01
N THR A 401 23.93 15.81 -7.43
CA THR A 401 23.59 16.22 -8.81
C THR A 401 24.65 15.74 -9.80
N VAL A 402 24.23 15.20 -10.95
CA VAL A 402 25.15 14.72 -12.00
C VAL A 402 26.02 15.85 -12.59
N GLU A 403 25.53 17.09 -12.53
CA GLU A 403 26.26 18.31 -12.86
C GLU A 403 26.23 19.28 -11.69
N GLY A 404 27.35 19.97 -11.44
CA GLY A 404 27.49 20.94 -10.34
C GLY A 404 27.94 20.35 -8.99
N ASN A 405 27.86 19.03 -8.80
CA ASN A 405 28.28 18.31 -7.58
C ASN A 405 27.56 18.81 -6.29
N TYR A 406 26.33 19.30 -6.41
CA TYR A 406 25.53 19.70 -5.25
C TYR A 406 25.03 18.44 -4.52
N THR A 407 25.03 18.47 -3.19
CA THR A 407 24.67 17.31 -2.38
C THR A 407 23.71 17.67 -1.25
N ALA A 408 22.82 16.74 -0.91
CA ALA A 408 21.96 16.78 0.26
C ALA A 408 21.86 15.39 0.91
N THR A 409 21.53 15.34 2.20
CA THR A 409 21.56 14.11 3.00
C THR A 409 20.32 13.91 3.87
N CYS A 410 19.95 12.65 4.07
CA CYS A 410 18.90 12.21 4.97
C CYS A 410 19.43 11.13 5.92
N VAL A 411 19.25 11.32 7.23
CA VAL A 411 19.63 10.34 8.26
C VAL A 411 18.49 9.34 8.45
N ILE A 412 18.78 8.04 8.30
CA ILE A 412 17.82 6.96 8.51
C ILE A 412 18.19 6.25 9.81
N ASN A 413 17.29 6.26 10.79
CA ASN A 413 17.45 5.53 12.04
C ASN A 413 16.48 4.34 12.10
N SER A 414 16.97 3.23 12.65
CA SER A 414 16.23 1.99 12.78
C SER A 414 16.61 1.30 14.10
N SER A 415 15.63 1.12 14.98
CA SER A 415 15.76 0.34 16.20
C SER A 415 15.17 -1.07 16.01
N SER A 416 15.70 -2.05 16.75
CA SER A 416 15.00 -3.32 16.95
C SER A 416 13.63 -3.03 17.55
N GLY A 417 12.56 -3.38 16.84
CA GLY A 417 11.23 -3.41 17.43
C GLY A 417 11.18 -4.51 18.48
N GLU A 418 11.33 -4.14 19.75
CA GLU A 418 11.13 -5.05 20.86
C GLU A 418 9.67 -5.50 20.83
N LYS A 419 9.45 -6.80 20.61
CA LYS A 419 8.17 -7.41 20.95
C LYS A 419 8.06 -7.38 22.46
N GLU A 420 6.94 -6.87 22.99
CA GLU A 420 6.60 -7.01 24.40
C GLU A 420 6.31 -8.49 24.71
N GLU A 421 7.37 -9.27 24.89
CA GLU A 421 7.28 -10.65 25.38
C GLU A 421 6.89 -10.59 26.85
N GLN A 422 5.62 -10.89 27.13
CA GLN A 422 5.02 -10.73 28.45
C GLN A 422 5.78 -11.50 29.52
N ILE A 423 6.58 -10.79 30.32
CA ILE A 423 7.16 -11.33 31.56
C ILE A 423 5.99 -11.62 32.51
N ARG A 424 5.63 -12.90 32.62
CA ARG A 424 4.82 -13.39 33.73
C ARG A 424 5.60 -13.19 35.02
N GLU A 425 5.19 -12.22 35.83
CA GLU A 425 5.53 -12.21 37.25
C GLU A 425 4.86 -13.42 37.93
N GLU A 426 5.55 -14.55 38.00
CA GLU A 426 5.20 -15.62 38.93
C GLU A 426 5.44 -15.13 40.36
N ARG A 427 4.38 -14.60 40.98
CA ARG A 427 4.41 -14.15 42.38
C ARG A 427 4.75 -15.35 43.28
N PRO A 428 5.69 -15.21 44.24
CA PRO A 428 6.01 -16.28 45.15
C PRO A 428 4.80 -16.64 46.01
N THR A 429 4.50 -17.93 46.11
CA THR A 429 3.46 -18.47 46.99
C THR A 429 3.88 -18.27 48.45
N ILE A 430 3.15 -17.42 49.18
CA ILE A 430 3.29 -17.29 50.64
C ILE A 430 2.26 -18.21 51.28
N ASP A 431 2.73 -19.28 51.92
CA ASP A 431 1.88 -20.15 52.75
C ASP A 431 1.36 -19.38 53.96
N VAL A 432 0.04 -19.16 54.02
CA VAL A 432 -0.65 -18.65 55.22
C VAL A 432 -1.70 -19.68 55.64
N LYS A 433 -1.52 -20.21 56.84
CA LYS A 433 -2.46 -21.14 57.49
C LYS A 433 -3.63 -20.35 58.10
N PRO A 434 -4.89 -20.83 58.01
CA PRO A 434 -6.05 -20.04 58.46
C PRO A 434 -6.13 -19.96 60.00
N GLU A 435 -6.67 -18.83 60.46
CA GLU A 435 -7.14 -18.56 61.83
C GLU A 435 -8.46 -17.77 61.73
N GLU A 436 -9.22 -17.68 62.82
CA GLU A 436 -10.70 -17.76 62.77
C GLU A 436 -11.46 -16.41 62.60
N GLU A 437 -12.74 -16.50 62.20
CA GLU A 437 -13.71 -15.38 62.20
C GLU A 437 -14.02 -14.91 63.65
N HIS A 438 -14.57 -13.73 63.97
CA HIS A 438 -15.83 -13.06 63.54
C HIS A 438 -16.00 -11.80 64.47
N PRO A 439 -16.96 -10.85 64.33
CA PRO A 439 -17.48 -10.10 63.18
C PRO A 439 -17.36 -8.54 63.37
N GLN A 440 -18.22 -7.78 62.66
CA GLN A 440 -18.28 -6.31 62.48
C GLN A 440 -18.74 -5.47 63.70
N GLU A 441 -18.42 -4.17 63.69
CA GLU A 441 -19.30 -3.09 64.22
C GLU A 441 -19.24 -1.81 63.35
N GLN A 442 -20.03 -0.76 63.62
CA GLN A 442 -20.51 0.21 62.61
C GLN A 442 -20.66 1.68 63.14
N LYS A 443 -20.46 2.69 62.26
CA LYS A 443 -20.69 4.17 62.47
C LYS A 443 -19.69 4.83 63.46
N THR A 444 -19.42 6.14 63.54
CA THR A 444 -19.87 7.43 62.92
C THR A 444 -18.70 8.47 63.07
N ALA A 445 -18.64 9.72 62.57
CA ALA A 445 -19.52 10.64 61.83
C ALA A 445 -18.72 11.74 61.05
N GLU A 446 -19.43 12.55 60.27
CA GLU A 446 -19.08 13.88 59.70
C GLU A 446 -19.39 15.04 60.71
N PRO A 447 -19.30 16.38 60.41
CA PRO A 447 -18.99 17.10 59.14
C PRO A 447 -18.03 18.34 59.25
N ALA A 448 -17.83 19.02 58.11
CA ALA A 448 -17.56 20.48 57.93
C ALA A 448 -16.11 21.01 58.19
N ASN A 449 -15.66 22.14 57.59
CA ASN A 449 -16.38 23.13 56.76
C ASN A 449 -15.52 23.83 55.68
N THR A 450 -16.19 24.28 54.61
CA THR A 450 -15.91 25.36 53.62
C THR A 450 -14.56 26.12 53.56
N ASN A 451 -14.09 26.31 52.32
CA ASN A 451 -13.48 27.53 51.74
C ASN A 451 -12.09 27.97 52.31
N ASP A 452 -11.18 28.61 51.55
CA ASP A 452 -11.39 29.59 50.48
C ASP A 452 -10.31 29.62 49.37
N THR A 453 -10.48 30.56 48.45
CA THR A 453 -9.69 30.87 47.23
C THR A 453 -8.24 31.32 47.48
N GLU A 454 -7.27 30.90 46.65
CA GLU A 454 -6.33 31.76 45.87
C GLU A 454 -5.14 30.99 45.23
N ASN A 455 -4.55 31.58 44.17
CA ASN A 455 -3.37 31.09 43.44
C ASN A 455 -2.37 32.25 43.27
N PRO A 456 -1.10 32.09 43.69
CA PRO A 456 -0.04 32.27 42.72
C PRO A 456 1.14 31.29 42.87
N GLY A 457 1.66 30.80 41.74
CA GLY A 457 3.01 30.24 41.68
C GLY A 457 4.10 31.32 41.67
N PRO A 458 5.36 30.95 41.97
CA PRO A 458 6.41 31.27 40.99
C PRO A 458 7.47 30.17 40.78
N LYS A 459 8.31 30.40 39.75
CA LYS A 459 9.41 29.57 39.26
C LYS A 459 10.52 29.35 40.32
N GLY A 460 11.31 28.27 40.17
CA GLY A 460 12.72 28.31 40.58
C GLY A 460 13.45 26.98 40.86
N ARG A 461 14.03 26.34 39.82
CA ARG A 461 15.27 25.55 39.95
C ARG A 461 15.98 25.30 38.60
N GLN A 462 16.73 26.29 38.13
CA GLN A 462 17.91 26.02 37.29
C GLN A 462 19.15 25.91 38.21
N GLU A 463 20.34 25.80 37.60
CA GLU A 463 21.67 25.76 38.23
C GLU A 463 22.06 24.50 39.03
N ARG A 464 22.84 23.65 38.36
CA ARG A 464 24.12 23.20 38.92
C ARG A 464 25.13 23.04 37.76
N LEU A 465 26.18 23.86 37.74
CA LEU A 465 27.14 23.97 36.64
C LEU A 465 28.54 23.48 37.04
N ALA A 466 29.15 22.67 36.16
CA ALA A 466 30.60 22.42 36.04
C ALA A 466 31.31 21.87 37.32
N LYS A 467 32.61 21.52 37.33
CA LYS A 467 33.73 21.69 36.36
C LYS A 467 34.83 20.62 36.66
N VAL A 468 35.89 20.56 35.82
CA VAL A 468 37.20 19.89 36.08
C VAL A 468 37.23 18.37 35.92
N GLU A 469 38.18 17.72 35.24
CA GLU A 469 39.05 17.92 34.04
C GLU A 469 39.91 16.59 33.95
N GLU A 470 40.75 16.21 32.98
CA GLU A 470 41.40 16.91 31.85
C GLU A 470 41.60 16.02 30.59
N LEU A 471 42.64 15.16 30.53
CA LEU A 471 43.33 14.67 29.29
C LEU A 471 44.15 13.35 29.55
N PRO A 472 44.82 12.66 28.57
CA PRO A 472 45.39 13.19 27.32
C PRO A 472 45.27 12.37 26.01
N VAL A 473 45.64 13.07 24.92
CA VAL A 473 45.96 12.54 23.58
C VAL A 473 47.35 11.91 23.57
N ASN A 474 47.56 10.90 22.70
CA ASN A 474 48.90 10.51 22.24
C ASN A 474 48.89 10.34 20.72
N ALA A 475 49.90 10.88 20.05
CA ALA A 475 50.20 10.66 18.63
C ALA A 475 51.61 10.07 18.51
N VAL A 476 51.82 9.21 17.52
CA VAL A 476 53.15 8.71 17.12
C VAL A 476 53.20 8.72 15.60
N GLU A 477 54.26 9.28 15.03
CA GLU A 477 54.45 9.42 13.60
C GLU A 477 55.17 8.20 12.98
N GLY A 478 54.87 7.95 11.70
CA GLY A 478 55.90 7.65 10.70
C GLY A 478 56.49 6.24 10.61
N MET A 479 56.18 5.54 9.51
CA MET A 479 57.20 4.83 8.72
C MET A 479 56.71 4.62 7.27
N ASP A 480 57.59 4.87 6.30
CA ASP A 480 57.29 4.80 4.87
C ASP A 480 57.18 3.37 4.30
N GLY A 481 56.40 3.21 3.24
CA GLY A 481 56.35 2.00 2.41
C GLY A 481 55.76 2.31 1.03
N GLN A 482 56.51 2.07 -0.05
CA GLN A 482 56.15 2.48 -1.41
C GLN A 482 55.36 1.41 -2.19
N ALA A 483 54.43 1.87 -3.04
CA ALA A 483 53.86 1.20 -4.22
C ALA A 483 53.00 -0.08 -3.95
N GLU A 484 52.03 -0.47 -4.78
CA GLU A 484 51.79 -0.17 -6.20
C GLU A 484 50.32 0.24 -6.52
N ASN A 485 50.10 0.71 -7.75
CA ASN A 485 48.78 0.98 -8.33
C ASN A 485 48.54 0.05 -9.55
N PRO A 486 47.55 -0.85 -9.50
CA PRO A 486 46.91 -1.41 -10.68
C PRO A 486 45.56 -0.73 -10.97
N ALA A 487 45.43 -0.13 -12.14
CA ALA A 487 44.26 0.64 -12.53
C ALA A 487 43.00 -0.20 -12.84
N SER A 488 41.88 0.51 -13.02
CA SER A 488 40.68 0.07 -13.75
C SER A 488 39.94 -1.18 -13.25
N ARG A 489 38.95 -0.95 -12.37
CA ARG A 489 37.69 -1.73 -12.37
C ARG A 489 36.47 -0.80 -12.43
N VAL A 490 36.32 -0.12 -13.56
CA VAL A 490 35.00 0.38 -13.97
C VAL A 490 34.15 -0.84 -14.30
N GLN A 491 33.24 -1.23 -13.39
CA GLN A 491 32.23 -2.23 -13.71
C GLN A 491 31.15 -1.57 -14.56
N VAL A 492 31.34 -1.63 -15.88
CA VAL A 492 30.25 -1.39 -16.84
C VAL A 492 29.26 -2.55 -16.69
N PHE A 493 28.18 -2.31 -15.96
CA PHE A 493 27.07 -3.26 -15.89
C PHE A 493 26.24 -3.14 -17.17
N GLU A 494 26.32 -4.15 -18.02
CA GLU A 494 25.50 -4.27 -19.22
C GLU A 494 24.03 -4.49 -18.85
N VAL A 495 23.12 -3.80 -19.53
CA VAL A 495 21.70 -3.71 -19.14
C VAL A 495 21.00 -5.05 -19.36
N SER A 496 20.71 -5.76 -18.27
CA SER A 496 19.85 -6.94 -18.28
C SER A 496 18.39 -6.54 -18.11
N VAL A 497 17.58 -6.82 -19.14
CA VAL A 497 16.16 -6.48 -19.21
C VAL A 497 15.33 -7.44 -18.33
N PHE A 498 14.44 -6.89 -17.49
CA PHE A 498 13.39 -7.55 -16.69
C PHE A 498 13.70 -8.96 -16.14
N GLY A 499 14.21 -9.02 -14.90
CA GLY A 499 14.07 -10.20 -14.05
C GLY A 499 12.66 -10.30 -13.44
N PRO A 500 12.07 -11.50 -13.29
CA PRO A 500 10.73 -11.68 -12.71
C PRO A 500 10.74 -11.54 -11.18
N SER A 501 9.53 -11.30 -10.62
CA SER A 501 9.23 -11.26 -9.19
C SER A 501 9.76 -12.48 -8.42
N PRO A 502 10.05 -12.37 -7.10
CA PRO A 502 10.75 -13.42 -6.35
C PRO A 502 9.97 -14.74 -6.35
N LEU A 503 10.54 -15.75 -7.01
CA LEU A 503 10.07 -17.13 -6.92
C LEU A 503 10.32 -17.69 -5.51
N ILE A 504 9.33 -18.41 -5.01
CA ILE A 504 9.34 -19.10 -3.71
C ILE A 504 10.64 -19.89 -3.52
N GLN A 505 11.24 -19.75 -2.34
CA GLN A 505 12.49 -20.40 -1.96
C GLN A 505 12.36 -21.92 -2.09
N LYS A 506 13.16 -22.50 -2.98
CA LYS A 506 12.85 -23.79 -3.63
C LYS A 506 13.37 -25.00 -2.85
N GLU A 507 12.69 -25.36 -1.77
CA GLU A 507 12.88 -26.65 -1.11
C GLU A 507 11.86 -27.69 -1.62
N ASN A 508 12.36 -28.85 -2.05
CA ASN A 508 11.61 -30.06 -2.43
C ASN A 508 10.42 -29.90 -3.41
N LEU A 509 10.68 -30.13 -4.72
CA LEU A 509 9.60 -30.52 -5.65
C LEU A 509 9.09 -31.91 -5.29
N ASP A 510 7.80 -32.01 -5.01
CA ASP A 510 7.11 -33.26 -4.70
C ASP A 510 7.11 -34.24 -5.89
N LEU A 511 7.03 -35.54 -5.60
CA LEU A 511 6.93 -36.64 -6.55
C LEU A 511 5.74 -36.47 -7.51
N TYR A 512 4.65 -35.88 -7.04
CA TYR A 512 3.48 -35.55 -7.87
C TYR A 512 3.80 -34.50 -8.94
N ALA A 513 4.64 -33.49 -8.65
CA ALA A 513 5.07 -32.52 -9.65
C ALA A 513 5.89 -33.20 -10.77
N TRP A 514 6.76 -34.15 -10.42
CA TRP A 514 7.48 -34.97 -11.39
C TRP A 514 6.55 -35.84 -12.26
N LEU A 515 5.52 -36.44 -11.67
CA LEU A 515 4.53 -37.22 -12.41
C LEU A 515 3.69 -36.35 -13.37
N ILE A 516 3.30 -35.14 -12.96
CA ILE A 516 2.58 -34.17 -13.81
C ILE A 516 3.47 -33.70 -14.96
N ILE A 517 4.74 -33.35 -14.70
CA ILE A 517 5.71 -32.95 -15.74
C ILE A 517 5.94 -34.09 -16.74
N LEU A 518 6.08 -35.33 -16.26
CA LEU A 518 6.23 -36.52 -17.10
C LEU A 518 4.97 -36.77 -17.95
N PHE A 519 3.77 -36.57 -17.41
CA PHE A 519 2.51 -36.69 -18.14
C PHE A 519 2.35 -35.59 -19.21
N LEU A 520 2.75 -34.35 -18.93
CA LEU A 520 2.73 -33.24 -19.90
C LEU A 520 3.76 -33.43 -21.04
N LEU A 521 4.90 -34.05 -20.74
CA LEU A 521 5.88 -34.48 -21.76
C LEU A 521 5.34 -35.62 -22.63
N LEU A 522 4.78 -36.68 -22.02
CA LEU A 522 4.32 -37.87 -22.73
C LEU A 522 3.01 -37.67 -23.51
N SER A 523 2.15 -36.73 -23.09
CA SER A 523 0.92 -36.36 -23.81
C SER A 523 1.17 -35.48 -25.04
N GLY A 524 2.40 -35.02 -25.27
CA GLY A 524 2.75 -34.13 -26.37
C GLY A 524 2.26 -32.68 -26.22
N ALA A 525 1.72 -32.31 -25.05
CA ALA A 525 1.19 -30.98 -24.79
C ALA A 525 2.23 -29.86 -25.02
N GLY A 526 3.50 -30.10 -24.63
CA GLY A 526 4.60 -29.17 -24.88
C GLY A 526 4.86 -28.89 -26.38
N LYS A 527 4.45 -29.78 -27.28
CA LYS A 527 4.58 -29.55 -28.73
C LYS A 527 3.53 -28.57 -29.26
N LYS A 528 2.28 -28.69 -28.78
CA LYS A 528 1.21 -27.70 -29.05
C LYS A 528 1.52 -26.33 -28.44
N TYR A 529 2.13 -26.29 -27.26
CA TYR A 529 2.55 -25.03 -26.63
C TYR A 529 3.59 -24.29 -27.50
N MET A 530 4.56 -25.02 -28.07
CA MET A 530 5.55 -24.47 -29.01
C MET A 530 4.98 -24.10 -30.40
N GLU A 531 3.76 -24.51 -30.72
CA GLU A 531 3.00 -24.07 -31.90
C GLU A 531 2.19 -22.81 -31.56
N TYR A 532 1.51 -22.77 -30.40
CA TYR A 532 0.77 -21.60 -29.90
C TYR A 532 1.66 -20.37 -29.64
N VAL A 533 2.91 -20.56 -29.19
CA VAL A 533 3.88 -19.47 -28.96
C VAL A 533 4.54 -18.98 -30.27
N LYS A 534 4.00 -19.36 -31.44
CA LYS A 534 4.41 -18.88 -32.77
C LYS A 534 3.31 -18.16 -33.56
N GLU A 535 2.09 -18.12 -33.03
CA GLU A 535 0.97 -17.33 -33.54
C GLU A 535 0.88 -15.99 -32.79
#